data_AF-A0A520Z4W3-F1
#
_entry.id   AF-A0A520Z4W3-F1
#
_cell.length_a   1.000
_cell.length_b   1.000
_cell.length_c   1.000
_cell.angle_alpha   90.00
_cell.angle_beta   90.00
_cell.angle_gamma   90.00
#
_symmetry.space_group_name_H-M   'P 1'
#
loop_
_entity.id
_entity.type
_entity.pdbx_description
1 polymer ?
#
loop_
_entity_poly.entity_id
_entity_poly.type
_entity_poly.pdbx_seq_one_letter_code
_entity_poly.pdbx_strand_id
1 'polypeptide(L)'
;LGGLFFACVASYFISIYTETLGFTNWLIMGIIVSVFGTLGDLIESKFKRQANVKDSGVIMPGHGGLLDRLDSIIFASPFVFLFLRLLKHVS
;
A
#
# COMPACT_ATOMS: atom_id res chain seq x y z
N LEU A 1 1.37 -12.14 6.74
CA LEU A 1 0.58 -12.07 8.00
C LEU A 1 0.97 -10.88 8.88
N GLY A 2 2.26 -10.65 9.16
CA GLY A 2 2.70 -9.50 9.97
C GLY A 2 2.20 -8.14 9.45
N GLY A 3 2.34 -7.87 8.15
CA GLY A 3 1.85 -6.62 7.55
C GLY A 3 0.34 -6.37 7.73
N LEU A 4 -0.48 -7.42 7.61
CA LEU A 4 -1.93 -7.33 7.83
C LEU A 4 -2.25 -7.01 9.30
N PHE A 5 -1.57 -7.68 10.23
CA PHE A 5 -1.75 -7.43 11.66
C PHE A 5 -1.40 -5.98 12.03
N PHE A 6 -0.24 -5.49 11.59
CA PHE A 6 0.16 -4.09 11.81
C PHE A 6 -0.79 -3.10 11.13
N ALA A 7 -1.34 -3.42 9.95
CA ALA A 7 -2.32 -2.58 9.28
C ALA A 7 -3.64 -2.48 10.09
N CYS A 8 -4.12 -3.58 10.67
CA CYS A 8 -5.30 -3.55 11.54
C CYS A 8 -5.06 -2.72 12.81
N VAL A 9 -3.90 -2.88 13.45
CA VAL A 9 -3.51 -2.09 14.64
C VAL A 9 -3.41 -0.61 14.30
N ALA A 10 -2.73 -0.26 13.20
CA ALA A 10 -2.61 1.13 12.73
C ALA A 10 -3.99 1.73 12.43
N SER A 11 -4.88 0.97 11.78
CA SER A 11 -6.25 1.41 11.48
C SER A 11 -7.04 1.72 12.75
N TYR A 12 -6.88 0.92 13.81
CA TYR A 12 -7.49 1.18 15.12
C TYR A 12 -6.99 2.49 15.73
N PHE A 13 -5.68 2.72 15.75
CA PHE A 13 -5.12 3.98 16.27
C PHE A 13 -5.57 5.19 15.44
N ILE A 14 -5.54 5.10 14.11
CA ILE A 14 -5.94 6.19 13.23
C ILE A 14 -7.43 6.54 13.39
N SER A 15 -8.29 5.53 13.60
CA SER A 15 -9.71 5.72 13.89
C SER A 15 -9.95 6.52 15.18
N ILE A 16 -9.09 6.40 16.18
CA ILE A 16 -9.21 7.15 17.45
C ILE A 16 -8.81 8.62 17.26
N TYR A 17 -7.76 8.89 16.47
CA TYR A 17 -7.22 10.25 16.34
C TYR A 17 -7.89 11.12 15.28
N THR A 18 -8.51 10.52 14.26
CA THR A 18 -8.89 11.28 13.06
C THR A 18 -10.39 11.61 13.02
N GLU A 19 -11.28 10.86 13.69
CA GLU A 19 -12.76 11.00 13.67
C GLU A 19 -13.43 11.21 12.28
N THR A 20 -12.68 11.16 11.18
CA THR A 20 -13.14 11.47 9.82
C THR A 20 -13.93 10.35 9.17
N LEU A 21 -13.63 9.10 9.56
CA LEU A 21 -14.23 7.89 9.00
C LEU A 21 -14.53 6.90 10.13
N GLY A 22 -15.63 6.15 9.99
CA GLY A 22 -15.97 5.09 10.94
C GLY A 22 -14.91 3.98 11.00
N PHE A 23 -14.83 3.29 12.13
CA PHE A 23 -13.87 2.21 12.38
C PHE A 23 -13.85 1.14 11.27
N THR A 24 -15.03 0.73 10.78
CA THR A 24 -15.17 -0.25 9.70
C THR A 24 -14.46 0.20 8.42
N ASN A 25 -14.52 1.50 8.09
CA ASN A 25 -13.91 2.05 6.89
C ASN A 25 -12.38 2.07 6.99
N TRP A 26 -11.85 2.42 8.16
CA TRP A 26 -10.41 2.35 8.43
C TRP A 26 -9.89 0.92 8.37
N LEU A 27 -10.63 -0.04 8.94
CA LEU A 27 -10.25 -1.45 8.91
C LEU A 27 -10.23 -2.00 7.47
N ILE A 28 -11.25 -1.69 6.66
CA ILE A 28 -11.28 -2.08 5.24
C ILE A 28 -10.11 -1.43 4.48
N MET A 29 -9.83 -0.15 4.74
CA MET A 29 -8.71 0.53 4.11
C MET A 29 -7.35 -0.12 4.46
N GLY A 30 -7.13 -0.49 5.73
CA GLY A 30 -5.94 -1.20 6.16
C GLY A 30 -5.76 -2.55 5.45
N ILE A 31 -6.85 -3.29 5.25
CA ILE A 31 -6.84 -4.56 4.50
C ILE A 31 -6.46 -4.31 3.03
N ILE A 32 -7.09 -3.32 2.37
CA ILE A 32 -6.79 -2.96 0.98
C ILE A 32 -5.30 -2.63 0.84
N VAL A 33 -4.76 -1.74 1.67
CA VAL A 33 -3.35 -1.34 1.61
C VAL A 33 -2.44 -2.54 1.85
N SER A 34 -2.73 -3.41 2.82
CA SER A 34 -1.89 -4.59 3.08
C SER A 34 -1.87 -5.57 1.91
N VAL A 35 -3.01 -5.82 1.27
CA VAL A 35 -3.12 -6.77 0.15
C VAL A 35 -2.47 -6.20 -1.10
N PHE A 36 -2.91 -5.01 -1.53
CA PHE A 36 -2.42 -4.40 -2.76
C PHE A 36 -0.98 -3.90 -2.66
N GLY A 37 -0.53 -3.46 -1.49
CA GLY A 37 0.87 -3.10 -1.26
C GLY A 37 1.80 -4.32 -1.42
N THR A 38 1.41 -5.47 -0.86
CA THR A 38 2.18 -6.73 -1.01
C THR A 38 2.15 -7.23 -2.45
N LEU A 39 1.01 -7.08 -3.15
CA LEU A 39 0.91 -7.43 -4.56
C LEU A 39 1.79 -6.53 -5.44
N GLY A 40 1.88 -5.22 -5.15
CA GLY A 40 2.75 -4.28 -5.86
C GLY A 40 4.22 -4.71 -5.82
N ASP A 41 4.73 -5.05 -4.64
CA ASP A 41 6.11 -5.54 -4.43
C ASP A 41 6.41 -6.84 -5.19
N LEU A 42 5.43 -7.75 -5.25
CA LEU A 42 5.55 -8.98 -6.04
C LEU A 42 5.55 -8.72 -7.55
N ILE A 43 4.74 -7.78 -8.01
CA ILE A 43 4.68 -7.38 -9.42
C ILE A 43 6.01 -6.73 -9.82
N GLU A 44 6.53 -5.83 -9.00
CA GLU A 44 7.82 -5.19 -9.23
C GLU A 44 8.96 -6.21 -9.27
N SER A 45 8.99 -7.15 -8.32
CA SER A 45 9.93 -8.27 -8.32
C SER A 45 9.87 -9.11 -9.60
N LYS A 46 8.68 -9.28 -10.21
CA LYS A 46 8.55 -9.94 -11.52
C LYS A 46 9.06 -9.06 -12.66
N PHE A 47 8.76 -7.76 -12.66
CA PHE A 47 9.26 -6.83 -13.67
C PHE A 47 10.79 -6.76 -13.68
N LYS A 48 11.42 -6.71 -12.50
CA LYS A 48 12.89 -6.78 -12.35
C LYS A 48 13.47 -8.03 -13.03
N ARG A 49 12.84 -9.19 -12.83
CA ARG A 49 13.26 -10.45 -13.49
C ARG A 49 13.09 -10.43 -15.00
N GLN A 50 12.00 -9.86 -15.51
CA GLN A 50 11.77 -9.78 -16.96
C GLN A 50 12.71 -8.78 -17.65
N ALA A 51 13.04 -7.68 -16.98
CA ALA A 51 13.96 -6.68 -17.51
C ALA A 51 15.44 -7.10 -17.39
N ASN A 52 15.73 -8.25 -16.76
CA ASN A 52 17.09 -8.76 -16.51
C ASN A 52 17.97 -7.77 -15.72
N VAL A 53 17.34 -6.88 -14.96
CA VAL A 53 18.00 -5.85 -14.13
C VAL A 53 17.77 -6.20 -12.67
N LYS A 54 18.83 -6.16 -11.87
CA LYS A 54 18.77 -6.56 -10.45
C LYS A 54 18.18 -5.47 -9.54
N ASP A 55 18.33 -4.21 -9.94
CA ASP A 55 17.83 -3.03 -9.24
C ASP A 55 17.15 -2.09 -10.25
N SER A 56 15.99 -1.55 -9.87
CA SER A 56 15.19 -0.62 -10.68
C SER A 56 15.88 0.74 -10.90
N GLY A 57 17.05 0.96 -10.30
CA GLY A 57 17.91 2.13 -10.53
C GLY A 57 19.04 2.30 -9.50
N VAL A 58 20.10 3.02 -9.86
CA VAL A 58 21.27 3.37 -9.02
C VAL A 58 21.15 4.81 -8.52
N ILE A 59 20.02 5.18 -7.92
CA ILE A 59 19.85 6.57 -7.42
C ILE A 59 20.44 6.73 -6.02
N MET A 60 20.55 5.66 -5.22
CA MET A 60 21.21 5.70 -3.91
C MET A 60 22.15 4.50 -3.71
N PRO A 61 23.47 4.71 -3.50
CA PRO A 61 24.41 3.63 -3.28
C PRO A 61 24.09 2.95 -1.95
N GLY A 62 23.65 1.68 -2.01
CA GLY A 62 23.33 0.86 -0.84
C GLY A 62 21.89 0.88 -0.33
N HIS A 63 20.94 1.49 -1.05
CA HIS A 63 19.53 1.61 -0.59
C HIS A 63 18.45 1.02 -1.52
N GLY A 64 18.86 0.34 -2.59
CA GLY A 64 17.96 -0.20 -3.62
C GLY A 64 17.44 0.87 -4.58
N GLY A 65 16.55 0.47 -5.50
CA GLY A 65 15.88 1.39 -6.42
C GLY A 65 14.86 2.29 -5.70
N LEU A 66 14.68 3.53 -6.19
CA LEU A 66 13.57 4.39 -5.75
C LEU A 66 12.22 3.74 -6.06
N LEU A 67 12.14 3.02 -7.18
CA LEU A 67 10.98 2.26 -7.61
C LEU A 67 10.62 1.17 -6.61
N ASP A 68 11.59 0.45 -6.04
CA ASP A 68 11.37 -0.61 -5.03
C ASP A 68 10.74 -0.11 -3.72
N ARG A 69 10.74 1.20 -3.49
CA ARG A 69 10.07 1.81 -2.31
C ARG A 69 8.72 2.41 -2.64
N LEU A 70 8.51 2.76 -3.91
CA LEU A 70 7.32 3.46 -4.36
C LEU A 70 6.33 2.52 -5.04
N ASP A 71 6.76 1.36 -5.54
CA ASP A 71 5.95 0.38 -6.25
C ASP A 71 4.68 -0.04 -5.49
N SER A 72 4.81 -0.38 -4.21
CA SER A 72 3.75 -0.80 -3.31
C SER A 72 2.77 0.35 -3.02
N ILE A 73 3.28 1.59 -2.89
CA ILE A 73 2.45 2.79 -2.71
C ILE A 73 1.72 3.14 -4.01
N ILE A 74 2.43 3.16 -5.13
CA ILE A 74 1.90 3.47 -6.46
C ILE A 74 0.79 2.46 -6.80
N PHE A 75 1.03 1.18 -6.54
CA PHE A 75 0.06 0.12 -6.80
C PHE A 75 -1.15 0.18 -5.86
N ALA A 76 -0.97 0.49 -4.57
CA ALA A 76 -2.08 0.61 -3.62
C ALA A 76 -2.91 1.89 -3.81
N SER A 77 -2.30 2.98 -4.28
CA SER A 77 -2.94 4.31 -4.39
C SER A 77 -4.26 4.35 -5.18
N PRO A 78 -4.42 3.73 -6.39
CA PRO A 78 -5.68 3.77 -7.10
C PRO A 78 -6.81 3.03 -6.36
N PHE A 79 -6.50 1.95 -5.65
CA PHE A 79 -7.49 1.18 -4.88
C PHE A 79 -7.97 1.97 -3.66
N VAL A 80 -7.05 2.63 -2.96
CA VAL A 80 -7.40 3.52 -1.83
C VAL A 80 -8.26 4.68 -2.32
N PHE A 81 -7.90 5.31 -3.45
CA PHE A 81 -8.68 6.40 -4.04
C PHE A 81 -10.09 5.94 -4.44
N LEU A 82 -10.20 4.79 -5.10
CA LEU A 82 -11.49 4.24 -5.52
C LEU A 82 -12.36 3.90 -4.30
N PHE A 83 -11.76 3.34 -3.25
CA PHE A 83 -12.46 3.05 -1.99
C PHE A 83 -13.00 4.32 -1.32
N LEU A 84 -12.18 5.37 -1.20
CA LEU A 84 -12.61 6.66 -0.67
C LEU A 84 -13.72 7.30 -1.52
N ARG A 85 -13.63 7.18 -2.85
CA ARG A 85 -14.66 7.70 -3.77
C ARG A 85 -15.98 6.96 -3.63
N LEU A 86 -15.96 5.64 -3.49
CA LEU A 86 -17.15 4.83 -3.22
C LEU A 86 -17.77 5.21 -1.86
N LEU A 87 -16.94 5.37 -0.84
CA LEU A 87 -17.39 5.79 0.49
C LEU A 87 -18.12 7.14 0.47
N LYS A 88 -17.53 8.13 -0.21
CA LYS A 88 -18.14 9.45 -0.38
C LYS A 88 -19.44 9.41 -1.19
N HIS A 89 -19.61 8.42 -2.06
CA HIS A 89 -20.81 8.30 -2.89
C HIS A 89 -21.95 7.55 -2.18
N VAL A 90 -21.62 6.65 -1.26
CA VAL A 90 -22.57 5.80 -0.51
C VAL A 90 -23.01 6.46 0.81
N SER A 91 -22.22 7.39 1.35
CA SER A 91 -22.56 8.20 2.53
C SER A 91 -23.34 9.46 2.17
#